data_AF-L1IUF9-F1
#
_entry.id   AF-L1IUF9-F1
#
_cell.length_a   1.000
_cell.length_b   1.000
_cell.length_c   1.000
_cell.angle_alpha   90.00
_cell.angle_beta   90.00
_cell.angle_gamma   90.00
#
_symmetry.space_group_name_H-M   'P 1'
#
loop_
_entity.id
_entity.type
_entity.pdbx_description
1 polymer ?
#
loop_
_entity_poly.entity_id
_entity_poly.type
_entity_poly.pdbx_seq_one_letter_code
_entity_poly.pdbx_strand_id
1 'polypeptide(L)'
;MFCALEPQTELKSLLGHESFKLLDRVFQDFDEAVQIFGMYKYQHVGDWYIVTCPRVAQPFDREVQESEYPLSYFEEMCLLAEELETRAKKFEINGSRLTLRVGLHCGAAAGAVVGLHRAFYCVYGDTINTTARM
;
A
#
# COMPACT_ATOMS: atom_id res chain seq x y z
N MET A 1 -4.14 2.67 -3.62
CA MET A 1 -2.79 2.80 -4.18
C MET A 1 -2.06 1.48 -4.01
N PHE A 2 -1.43 1.00 -5.08
CA PHE A 2 -0.60 -0.20 -5.08
C PHE A 2 0.81 0.20 -5.44
N CYS A 3 1.78 -0.13 -4.60
CA CYS A 3 3.17 0.25 -4.76
C CYS A 3 4.02 -1.01 -4.88
N ALA A 4 4.72 -1.19 -5.99
CA ALA A 4 5.65 -2.31 -6.19
C ALA A 4 7.10 -1.81 -6.13
N LEU A 5 7.94 -2.48 -5.35
CA LEU A 5 9.37 -2.17 -5.28
C LEU A 5 10.10 -2.68 -6.53
N GLU A 6 11.01 -1.86 -7.06
CA GLU A 6 11.87 -2.20 -8.19
C GLU A 6 13.35 -1.92 -7.83
N PRO A 7 14.31 -2.70 -8.36
CA PRO A 7 14.14 -3.80 -9.31
C PRO A 7 13.75 -5.13 -8.67
N GLN A 8 12.64 -5.74 -9.13
CA GLN A 8 12.12 -7.00 -8.57
C GLN A 8 13.07 -8.19 -8.76
N THR A 9 13.83 -8.21 -9.85
CA THR A 9 14.77 -9.30 -10.16
C THR A 9 15.87 -9.41 -9.10
N GLU A 10 16.37 -8.27 -8.62
CA GLU A 10 17.40 -8.23 -7.59
C GLU A 10 16.82 -8.53 -6.21
N LEU A 11 15.62 -8.02 -5.91
CA LEU A 11 14.94 -8.34 -4.66
C LEU A 11 14.67 -9.84 -4.50
N LYS A 12 14.34 -10.51 -5.61
CA LYS A 12 14.08 -11.96 -5.67
C LYS A 12 15.35 -12.80 -5.71
N SER A 13 16.52 -12.21 -6.00
CA SER A 13 17.80 -12.93 -6.00
C SER A 13 18.43 -13.04 -4.61
N LEU A 14 18.02 -12.18 -3.67
CA LEU A 14 18.42 -12.25 -2.27
C LEU A 14 17.94 -13.54 -1.59
N LEU A 15 18.67 -13.98 -0.56
CA LEU A 15 18.16 -15.05 0.30
C LEU A 15 16.92 -14.57 1.05
N GLY A 16 15.93 -15.44 1.22
CA GLY A 16 14.62 -15.03 1.75
C GLY A 16 14.67 -14.26 3.08
N HIS A 17 15.59 -14.62 3.99
CA HIS A 17 15.76 -13.91 5.26
C HIS A 17 16.37 -12.50 5.09
N GLU A 18 17.20 -12.29 4.08
CA GLU A 18 17.76 -10.97 3.73
C GLU A 18 16.68 -10.10 3.07
N SER A 19 15.90 -10.69 2.15
CA SER A 19 14.73 -10.02 1.55
C SER A 19 13.76 -9.54 2.61
N PHE A 20 13.40 -10.39 3.59
CA PHE A 20 12.50 -9.98 4.68
C PHE A 20 13.08 -8.86 5.53
N LYS A 21 14.37 -8.90 5.89
CA LYS A 21 15.01 -7.82 6.65
C LYS A 21 15.06 -6.49 5.88
N LEU A 22 15.19 -6.54 4.56
CA LEU A 22 15.13 -5.34 3.74
C LEU A 22 13.70 -4.80 3.67
N LEU A 23 12.74 -5.66 3.33
CA LEU A 23 11.32 -5.29 3.22
C LEU A 23 10.78 -4.71 4.54
N ASP A 24 11.14 -5.30 5.67
CA ASP A 24 10.74 -4.82 7.00
C ASP A 24 11.21 -3.37 7.24
N ARG A 25 12.48 -3.07 6.93
CA ARG A 25 13.03 -1.71 7.06
C ARG A 25 12.39 -0.71 6.10
N VAL A 26 12.16 -1.11 4.84
CA VAL A 26 11.51 -0.26 3.84
C VAL A 26 10.07 0.04 4.24
N PHE A 27 9.32 -0.99 4.64
CA PHE A 27 7.92 -0.85 5.02
C PHE A 27 7.75 -0.11 6.34
N GLN A 28 8.70 -0.18 7.27
CA GLN A 28 8.69 0.67 8.45
C GLN A 28 8.80 2.17 8.09
N ASP A 29 9.70 2.54 7.17
CA ASP A 29 9.79 3.93 6.68
C ASP A 29 8.53 4.35 5.91
N PHE A 30 7.88 3.42 5.20
CA PHE A 30 6.60 3.69 4.53
C PHE A 30 5.44 3.86 5.51
N ASP A 31 5.39 3.05 6.57
CA ASP A 31 4.35 3.12 7.61
C ASP A 31 4.36 4.51 8.28
N GLU A 32 5.54 5.06 8.55
CA GLU A 32 5.69 6.42 9.07
C GLU A 32 5.12 7.48 8.10
N ALA A 33 5.38 7.36 6.80
CA ALA A 33 4.83 8.26 5.80
C ALA A 33 3.29 8.15 5.75
N VAL A 34 2.76 6.92 5.66
CA VAL A 34 1.31 6.67 5.63
C VAL A 34 0.61 7.31 6.84
N GLN A 35 1.23 7.24 8.02
CA GLN A 35 0.71 7.85 9.24
C GLN A 35 0.72 9.39 9.16
N ILE A 36 1.79 10.01 8.66
CA ILE A 36 1.89 11.47 8.49
C ILE A 36 0.78 12.00 7.57
N PHE A 37 0.52 11.30 6.47
CA PHE A 37 -0.50 11.65 5.48
C PHE A 37 -1.93 11.23 5.89
N GLY A 38 -2.11 10.62 7.08
CA GLY A 38 -3.42 10.18 7.56
C GLY A 38 -4.09 9.11 6.69
N MET A 39 -3.30 8.36 5.92
CA MET A 39 -3.78 7.27 5.07
C MET A 39 -3.73 5.94 5.84
N TYR A 40 -4.17 4.86 5.20
CA TYR A 40 -4.22 3.54 5.84
C TYR A 40 -3.43 2.49 5.08
N LYS A 41 -2.47 1.85 5.76
CA LYS A 41 -1.80 0.65 5.28
C LYS A 41 -2.79 -0.52 5.31
N TYR A 42 -3.24 -0.96 4.14
CA TYR A 42 -4.19 -2.05 4.04
C TYR A 42 -3.51 -3.40 4.25
N GLN A 43 -2.49 -3.70 3.45
CA GLN A 43 -1.68 -4.91 3.57
C GLN A 43 -0.38 -4.78 2.77
N HIS A 44 0.45 -5.82 2.83
CA HIS A 44 1.50 -6.06 1.85
C HIS A 44 1.37 -7.48 1.29
N VAL A 45 1.82 -7.68 0.06
CA VAL A 45 1.85 -9.00 -0.61
C VAL A 45 3.19 -9.15 -1.32
N GLY A 46 4.10 -9.90 -0.71
CA GLY A 46 5.49 -9.96 -1.18
C GLY A 46 6.14 -8.58 -1.12
N ASP A 47 6.56 -8.08 -2.27
CA ASP A 47 7.17 -6.76 -2.48
C ASP A 47 6.16 -5.62 -2.73
N TRP A 48 4.87 -5.93 -2.74
CA TRP A 48 3.81 -4.94 -2.90
C TRP A 48 3.40 -4.34 -1.56
N TYR A 49 3.35 -3.01 -1.51
CA TYR A 49 2.84 -2.23 -0.40
C TYR A 49 1.51 -1.57 -0.82
N ILE A 50 0.43 -1.84 -0.09
CA ILE A 50 -0.93 -1.46 -0.50
C ILE A 50 -1.53 -0.48 0.51
N VAL A 51 -1.90 0.69 0.02
CA VAL A 51 -2.45 1.79 0.81
C VAL A 51 -3.85 2.15 0.32
N THR A 52 -4.74 2.45 1.26
CA THR A 52 -6.11 2.89 1.01
C THR A 52 -6.42 4.16 1.78
N CYS A 53 -7.57 4.77 1.49
CA CYS A 53 -8.14 5.82 2.32
C CYS A 53 -8.42 5.30 3.75
N PRO A 54 -8.43 6.17 4.77
CA PRO A 54 -8.62 5.78 6.17
C PRO A 54 -9.98 5.14 6.49
N ARG A 55 -10.99 5.28 5.62
CA ARG A 55 -12.31 4.63 5.77
C ARG A 55 -12.20 3.11 5.91
N VAL A 56 -11.24 2.48 5.24
CA VAL A 56 -11.00 1.03 5.29
C VAL A 56 -10.60 0.56 6.69
N ALA A 57 -10.02 1.44 7.52
CA ALA A 57 -9.66 1.14 8.91
C ALA A 57 -10.87 1.04 9.85
N GLN A 58 -12.05 1.52 9.42
CA GLN A 58 -13.27 1.58 10.23
C GLN A 58 -14.44 0.90 9.51
N PRO A 59 -14.31 -0.39 9.15
CA PRO A 59 -15.23 -1.05 8.24
C PRO A 59 -16.65 -1.27 8.80
N PHE A 60 -16.79 -1.20 10.12
CA PHE A 60 -18.07 -1.39 10.83
C PHE A 60 -18.63 -0.09 11.41
N ASP A 61 -17.95 1.03 11.20
CA ASP A 61 -18.46 2.34 11.61
C ASP A 61 -19.42 2.87 10.54
N ARG A 62 -20.71 2.89 10.87
CA ARG A 62 -21.76 3.27 9.94
C ARG A 62 -21.63 4.72 9.47
N GLU A 63 -21.30 5.64 10.37
CA GLU A 63 -21.20 7.07 10.04
C GLU A 63 -20.03 7.30 9.08
N VAL A 64 -18.89 6.66 9.32
CA VAL A 64 -17.75 6.72 8.42
C VAL A 64 -18.07 6.09 7.07
N GLN A 65 -18.76 4.94 7.03
CA GLN A 65 -19.08 4.28 5.76
C GLN A 65 -20.09 5.05 4.91
N GLU A 66 -21.08 5.70 5.54
CA GLU A 66 -22.12 6.48 4.86
C GLU A 66 -21.68 7.91 4.48
N SER A 67 -20.60 8.42 5.09
CA SER A 67 -20.06 9.74 4.75
C SER A 67 -19.57 9.85 3.30
N GLU A 68 -19.54 11.06 2.74
CA GLU A 68 -18.88 11.31 1.45
C GLU A 68 -17.35 11.20 1.59
N TYR A 69 -16.67 10.79 0.53
CA TYR A 69 -15.21 10.79 0.50
C TYR A 69 -14.70 12.24 0.35
N PRO A 70 -13.81 12.72 1.26
CA PRO A 70 -13.17 14.01 1.08
C PRO A 70 -12.37 14.06 -0.23
N LEU A 71 -12.54 15.14 -1.00
CA LEU A 71 -11.76 15.34 -2.23
C LEU A 71 -10.25 15.40 -1.97
N SER A 72 -9.85 15.87 -0.78
CA SER A 72 -8.46 15.95 -0.36
C SER A 72 -7.76 14.59 -0.31
N TYR A 73 -8.49 13.48 -0.13
CA TYR A 73 -7.87 12.15 -0.08
C TYR A 73 -7.14 11.78 -1.37
N PHE A 74 -7.62 12.27 -2.52
CA PHE A 74 -6.93 12.02 -3.78
C PHE A 74 -5.60 12.76 -3.84
N GLU A 75 -5.60 14.05 -3.46
CA GLU A 75 -4.39 14.89 -3.42
C GLU A 75 -3.36 14.33 -2.42
N GLU A 76 -3.79 14.00 -1.20
CA GLU A 76 -2.94 13.40 -0.16
C GLU A 76 -2.34 12.07 -0.61
N MET A 77 -3.11 11.25 -1.34
CA MET A 77 -2.60 9.96 -1.86
C MET A 77 -1.54 10.16 -2.96
N CYS A 78 -1.68 11.19 -3.79
CA CYS A 78 -0.67 11.55 -4.79
C CYS A 78 0.63 12.03 -4.12
N LEU A 79 0.51 12.92 -3.13
CA LEU A 79 1.68 13.42 -2.38
C LEU A 79 2.36 12.28 -1.59
N LEU A 80 1.57 11.39 -1.00
CA LEU A 80 2.10 10.19 -0.36
C LEU A 80 2.86 9.32 -1.36
N ALA A 81 2.38 9.15 -2.59
CA ALA A 81 3.09 8.37 -3.61
C ALA A 81 4.50 8.94 -3.89
N GLU A 82 4.62 10.26 -4.03
CA GLU A 82 5.91 10.95 -4.24
C GLU A 82 6.84 10.79 -3.02
N GLU A 83 6.29 10.89 -1.81
CA GLU A 83 7.04 10.68 -0.58
C GLU A 83 7.55 9.23 -0.47
N LEU A 84 6.69 8.23 -0.76
CA LEU A 84 7.08 6.82 -0.75
C LEU A 84 8.16 6.53 -1.80
N GLU A 85 8.08 7.13 -2.99
CA GLU A 85 9.13 7.01 -4.02
C GLU A 85 10.47 7.59 -3.53
N THR A 86 10.42 8.74 -2.86
CA THR A 86 11.60 9.39 -2.27
C THR A 86 12.21 8.55 -1.16
N ARG A 87 11.38 7.95 -0.30
CA ARG A 87 11.81 7.04 0.76
C ARG A 87 12.42 5.75 0.23
N ALA A 88 11.83 5.17 -0.82
CA ALA A 88 12.37 3.97 -1.46
C ALA A 88 13.84 4.17 -1.88
N LYS A 89 14.17 5.33 -2.45
CA LYS A 89 15.53 5.67 -2.92
C LYS A 89 16.59 5.76 -1.83
N LYS A 90 16.23 5.75 -0.54
CA LYS A 90 17.17 5.65 0.59
C LYS A 90 17.76 4.24 0.72
N PHE A 91 17.11 3.25 0.13
CA PHE A 91 17.48 1.85 0.22
C PHE A 91 18.12 1.40 -1.10
N GLU A 92 19.00 0.41 -0.99
CA GLU A 92 19.79 -0.10 -2.11
C GLU A 92 19.90 -1.63 -2.01
N ILE A 93 19.91 -2.28 -3.17
CA ILE A 93 20.22 -3.70 -3.35
C ILE A 93 21.35 -3.78 -4.36
N ASN A 94 22.46 -4.45 -4.03
CA ASN A 94 23.57 -4.73 -4.96
C ASN A 94 24.11 -3.53 -5.77
N GLY A 95 24.12 -2.30 -5.24
CA GLY A 95 24.54 -1.10 -5.98
C GLY A 95 23.40 -0.34 -6.67
N SER A 96 22.20 -0.92 -6.72
CA SER A 96 21.00 -0.35 -7.34
C SER A 96 20.05 0.20 -6.28
N ARG A 97 19.74 1.50 -6.36
CA ARG A 97 18.73 2.11 -5.47
C ARG A 97 17.35 1.55 -5.77
N LEU A 98 16.55 1.37 -4.73
CA LEU A 98 15.16 0.99 -4.89
C LEU A 98 14.35 2.14 -5.48
N THR A 99 13.42 1.78 -6.36
CA THR A 99 12.40 2.66 -6.91
C THR A 99 11.01 2.07 -6.66
N LEU A 100 9.97 2.85 -6.93
CA LEU A 100 8.60 2.46 -6.70
C LEU A 100 7.79 2.61 -7.99
N ARG A 101 7.12 1.55 -8.41
CA ARG A 101 6.06 1.62 -9.42
C ARG A 101 4.72 1.76 -8.70
N VAL A 102 3.98 2.82 -9.02
CA VAL A 102 2.75 3.19 -8.30
C VAL A 102 1.55 3.13 -9.24
N GLY A 103 0.57 2.29 -8.86
CA GLY A 103 -0.78 2.31 -9.41
C GLY A 103 -1.73 3.06 -8.47
N LEU A 104 -2.46 4.05 -9.00
CA LEU A 104 -3.44 4.82 -8.24
C LEU A 104 -4.75 4.94 -9.00
N HIS A 105 -5.85 4.61 -8.33
CA HIS A 105 -7.19 4.75 -8.87
C HIS A 105 -8.20 4.97 -7.73
N CYS A 106 -9.33 5.60 -8.04
CA CYS A 106 -10.42 5.87 -7.12
C CYS A 106 -11.75 5.37 -7.70
N GLY A 107 -12.67 4.96 -6.82
CA GLY A 107 -13.97 4.43 -7.19
C GLY A 107 -14.55 3.52 -6.11
N ALA A 108 -15.71 2.93 -6.39
CA ALA A 108 -16.40 2.06 -5.45
C ALA A 108 -15.65 0.74 -5.23
N ALA A 109 -15.60 0.30 -3.97
CA ALA A 109 -15.09 -1.01 -3.58
C ALA A 109 -15.97 -1.57 -2.46
N ALA A 110 -16.08 -2.90 -2.42
CA ALA A 110 -16.77 -3.62 -1.36
C ALA A 110 -15.74 -4.12 -0.33
N GLY A 111 -16.14 -4.14 0.94
CA GLY A 111 -15.33 -4.67 2.04
C GLY A 111 -16.09 -5.73 2.83
N ALA A 112 -15.42 -6.82 3.20
CA ALA A 112 -16.01 -7.89 4.00
C ALA A 112 -14.96 -8.64 4.81
N VAL A 113 -15.33 -9.20 5.96
CA VAL A 113 -14.49 -10.17 6.66
C VAL A 113 -14.72 -11.55 6.07
N VAL A 114 -13.64 -12.19 5.59
CA VAL A 114 -13.69 -13.49 4.91
C VAL A 114 -12.81 -14.49 5.66
N GLY A 115 -13.34 -15.71 5.85
CA GLY A 115 -12.59 -16.85 6.39
C GLY A 115 -13.16 -17.39 7.70
N LEU A 116 -13.29 -18.73 7.80
CA LEU A 116 -13.77 -19.41 9.01
C LEU A 116 -12.64 -19.65 10.03
N HIS A 117 -11.51 -20.16 9.58
CA HIS A 117 -10.37 -20.51 10.46
C HIS A 117 -9.34 -19.39 10.58
N ARG A 118 -9.26 -18.51 9.56
CA ARG A 118 -8.30 -17.41 9.49
C ARG A 118 -8.99 -16.22 8.83
N ALA A 119 -9.69 -15.43 9.64
CA ALA A 119 -10.49 -14.31 9.18
C ALA A 119 -9.63 -13.09 8.86
N PHE A 120 -9.87 -12.46 7.71
CA PHE A 120 -9.26 -11.18 7.35
C PHE A 120 -10.28 -10.25 6.72
N TYR A 121 -10.07 -8.95 6.88
CA TYR A 121 -10.85 -7.94 6.17
C TYR A 121 -10.34 -7.81 4.72
N CYS A 122 -11.18 -8.18 3.77
CA CYS A 122 -10.92 -8.16 2.34
C CYS A 122 -11.59 -6.96 1.70
N VAL A 123 -10.87 -6.23 0.85
CA VAL A 123 -11.42 -5.20 -0.03
C VAL A 123 -11.40 -5.73 -1.46
N TYR A 124 -12.54 -5.66 -2.16
CA TYR A 124 -12.73 -6.23 -3.49
C TYR A 124 -13.52 -5.29 -4.40
N GLY A 125 -13.31 -5.39 -5.71
CA GLY A 125 -14.06 -4.64 -6.72
C GLY A 125 -13.19 -4.14 -7.87
N ASP A 126 -13.83 -3.56 -8.87
CA ASP A 126 -13.16 -3.09 -10.08
C ASP A 126 -12.12 -2.02 -9.79
N THR A 127 -12.34 -1.15 -8.80
CA THR A 127 -11.33 -0.15 -8.42
C THR A 127 -10.02 -0.79 -7.97
N ILE A 128 -10.08 -1.90 -7.22
CA ILE A 128 -8.89 -2.63 -6.78
C ILE A 128 -8.20 -3.30 -7.98
N ASN A 129 -8.99 -3.93 -8.86
CA ASN A 129 -8.45 -4.60 -10.05
C ASN A 129 -7.80 -3.63 -11.04
N THR A 130 -8.41 -2.46 -11.26
CA THR A 130 -7.85 -1.40 -12.10
C THR A 130 -6.56 -0.86 -11.51
N THR A 131 -6.55 -0.58 -10.19
CA THR A 131 -5.33 -0.09 -9.50
C THR A 131 -4.17 -1.07 -9.65
N ALA A 132 -4.43 -2.38 -9.52
CA ALA A 132 -3.39 -3.42 -9.57
C ALA A 132 -2.78 -3.64 -10.98
N ARG A 133 -3.44 -3.15 -12.04
CA ARG A 133 -3.00 -3.28 -13.44
C ARG A 133 -2.22 -2.07 -13.96
N MET A 134 -2.24 -0.96 -13.23
CA MET A 134 -1.42 0.23 -13.49
C MET A 134 0.00 -0.01 -12.97
#